data_AF-A0A847GDQ2-F1
#
_entry.id   AF-A0A847GDQ2-F1
#
_cell.length_a   1.000
_cell.length_b   1.000
_cell.length_c   1.000
_cell.angle_alpha   90.00
_cell.angle_beta   90.00
_cell.angle_gamma   90.00
#
_symmetry.space_group_name_H-M   'P 1'
#
loop_
_entity.id
_entity.type
_entity.pdbx_description
1 polymer ?
#
loop_
_entity_poly.entity_id
_entity_poly.type
_entity_poly.pdbx_seq_one_letter_code
_entity_poly.pdbx_strand_id
1 'polypeptide(L)'
;MAKIGFIGAGSTVFAKNVLGDCLHVEALRDAHIVLVDLDPERLRDSEVMVKNLNRTLGASAKVESFLAADAEKALAGADYVVNAVQVGGYDPCTIIDFEVPKKYGLRQTIADTLGIGGIFRGLRTIPVMLDYCRILEKAAPDALLINYSNPMAMLTGAILKGTGVRAVGLCHSVQSCAPCLCAELDLPQDRLRWKVAGINHQGWLLEISRDGEDLYPEIKRRAQLPEYVDKDTVRFEVMRRFGYYVTESSEHSAEYMPWFIKARAPELIGRFHIPLDEYPRRCLEQIKNWAGMRGELVSDRPLNHARTHEYASYILEAAETGVPFTFGGNVLNTGLIH
;
A
#
# COMPACT_ATOMS: atom_id res chain seq x y z
N MET A 1 14.36 -22.52 4.91
CA MET A 1 12.97 -22.38 4.46
C MET A 1 12.39 -21.21 5.21
N ALA A 2 12.14 -20.11 4.52
CA ALA A 2 11.55 -18.91 5.11
C ALA A 2 10.11 -19.19 5.59
N LYS A 3 9.75 -18.67 6.76
CA LYS A 3 8.38 -18.64 7.26
C LYS A 3 7.79 -17.23 7.10
N ILE A 4 6.73 -17.14 6.29
CA ILE A 4 6.06 -15.88 5.92
C ILE A 4 4.66 -15.84 6.54
N GLY A 5 4.45 -14.94 7.49
CA GLY A 5 3.13 -14.62 8.02
C GLY A 5 2.41 -13.56 7.19
N PHE A 6 1.11 -13.71 6.99
CA PHE A 6 0.27 -12.72 6.32
C PHE A 6 -0.95 -12.39 7.19
N ILE A 7 -0.94 -11.21 7.82
CA ILE A 7 -2.01 -10.71 8.68
C ILE A 7 -2.98 -9.87 7.84
N GLY A 8 -4.28 -10.16 7.95
CA GLY A 8 -5.29 -9.58 7.06
C GLY A 8 -5.39 -10.34 5.73
N ALA A 9 -5.19 -11.66 5.78
CA ALA A 9 -5.15 -12.52 4.59
C ALA A 9 -6.46 -12.53 3.80
N GLY A 10 -7.59 -12.15 4.40
CA GLY A 10 -8.88 -12.02 3.74
C GLY A 10 -8.89 -10.95 2.63
N SER A 11 -7.87 -10.11 2.53
CA SER A 11 -7.59 -9.29 1.35
C SER A 11 -7.05 -10.16 0.20
N THR A 12 -7.88 -11.05 -0.35
CA THR A 12 -7.46 -12.14 -1.24
C THR A 12 -6.67 -11.66 -2.47
N VAL A 13 -7.07 -10.54 -3.09
CA VAL A 13 -6.33 -9.99 -4.25
C VAL A 13 -4.94 -9.51 -3.85
N PHE A 14 -4.82 -8.86 -2.70
CA PHE A 14 -3.53 -8.38 -2.22
C PHE A 14 -2.64 -9.53 -1.75
N ALA A 15 -3.21 -10.51 -1.04
CA ALA A 15 -2.53 -11.75 -0.68
C ALA A 15 -2.05 -12.52 -1.92
N LYS A 16 -2.87 -12.59 -2.99
CA LYS A 16 -2.49 -13.19 -4.28
C LYS A 16 -1.26 -12.52 -4.85
N ASN A 17 -1.22 -11.19 -4.87
CA ASN A 17 -0.10 -10.45 -5.45
C ASN A 17 1.19 -10.69 -4.66
N VAL A 18 1.18 -10.43 -3.35
CA VAL A 18 2.39 -10.55 -2.52
C VAL A 18 2.86 -12.00 -2.42
N LEU A 19 1.98 -12.95 -2.09
CA LEU A 19 2.37 -14.34 -1.89
C LEU A 19 2.62 -15.04 -3.23
N GLY A 20 1.88 -14.69 -4.28
CA GLY A 20 2.16 -15.16 -5.64
C GLY A 20 3.53 -14.71 -6.11
N ASP A 21 3.95 -13.47 -5.80
CA ASP A 21 5.29 -12.98 -6.11
C ASP A 21 6.37 -13.75 -5.36
N CYS A 22 6.15 -14.07 -4.08
CA CYS A 22 7.06 -14.92 -3.32
C CYS A 22 7.15 -16.33 -3.92
N LEU A 23 6.03 -16.94 -4.29
CA LEU A 23 6.02 -18.27 -4.91
C LEU A 23 6.64 -18.30 -6.31
N HIS A 24 6.73 -17.14 -6.97
CA HIS A 24 7.33 -17.01 -8.30
C HIS A 24 8.87 -17.02 -8.30
N VAL A 25 9.50 -16.75 -7.15
CA VAL A 25 10.97 -16.67 -7.06
C VAL A 25 11.58 -17.89 -6.39
N GLU A 26 12.72 -18.33 -6.92
CA GLU A 26 13.38 -19.57 -6.47
C GLU A 26 13.71 -19.56 -4.97
N ALA A 27 14.15 -18.41 -4.44
CA ALA A 27 14.54 -18.28 -3.03
C ALA A 27 13.39 -18.46 -2.03
N LEU A 28 12.12 -18.34 -2.47
CA LEU A 28 10.94 -18.37 -1.60
C LEU A 28 9.92 -19.44 -2.03
N ARG A 29 10.20 -20.22 -3.07
CA ARG A 29 9.27 -21.20 -3.64
C ARG A 29 8.89 -22.34 -2.70
N ASP A 30 9.69 -22.59 -1.68
CA ASP A 30 9.47 -23.64 -0.68
C ASP A 30 8.98 -23.08 0.67
N ALA A 31 8.68 -21.78 0.74
CA ALA A 31 8.36 -21.09 1.99
C ALA A 31 7.20 -21.73 2.78
N HIS A 32 7.24 -21.58 4.11
CA HIS A 32 6.11 -21.85 4.98
C HIS A 32 5.24 -20.59 5.10
N ILE A 33 4.12 -20.58 4.40
CA ILE A 33 3.15 -19.47 4.39
C ILE A 33 2.07 -19.74 5.45
N VAL A 34 1.88 -18.77 6.36
CA VAL A 34 0.81 -18.77 7.36
C VAL A 34 -0.12 -17.58 7.15
N LEU A 35 -1.38 -17.86 6.88
CA LEU A 35 -2.43 -16.87 6.67
C LEU A 35 -3.17 -16.61 7.97
N VAL A 36 -3.36 -15.34 8.34
CA VAL A 36 -4.07 -14.93 9.55
C VAL A 36 -5.16 -13.92 9.20
N ASP A 37 -6.41 -14.23 9.57
CA ASP A 37 -7.53 -13.30 9.45
C ASP A 37 -8.58 -13.55 10.54
N LEU A 38 -9.46 -12.57 10.76
CA LEU A 38 -10.60 -12.70 11.68
C LEU A 38 -11.83 -13.32 11.00
N ASP A 39 -11.93 -13.17 9.67
CA ASP A 39 -13.04 -13.67 8.87
C ASP A 39 -12.72 -15.08 8.34
N PRO A 40 -13.41 -16.13 8.83
CA PRO A 40 -13.13 -17.51 8.44
C PRO A 40 -13.41 -17.79 6.96
N GLU A 41 -14.38 -17.11 6.35
CA GLU A 41 -14.73 -17.34 4.94
C GLU A 41 -13.65 -16.75 4.04
N ARG A 42 -13.29 -15.47 4.27
CA ARG A 42 -12.25 -14.81 3.47
C ARG A 42 -10.88 -15.43 3.67
N LEU A 43 -10.61 -15.94 4.87
CA LEU A 43 -9.39 -16.70 5.16
C LEU A 43 -9.33 -17.99 4.34
N ARG A 44 -10.44 -18.74 4.29
CA ARG A 44 -10.54 -19.97 3.49
C ARG A 44 -10.38 -19.70 2.01
N ASP A 45 -11.02 -18.65 1.49
CA ASP A 45 -10.88 -18.26 0.08
C ASP A 45 -9.42 -17.99 -0.29
N SER A 46 -8.70 -17.31 0.61
CA SER A 46 -7.29 -16.98 0.41
C SER A 46 -6.38 -18.19 0.52
N GLU A 47 -6.67 -19.12 1.43
CA GLU A 47 -5.96 -20.40 1.52
C GLU A 47 -6.11 -21.23 0.24
N VAL A 48 -7.34 -21.35 -0.29
CA VAL A 48 -7.62 -22.06 -1.55
C VAL A 48 -6.86 -21.41 -2.70
N MET A 49 -6.93 -20.09 -2.81
CA MET A 49 -6.25 -19.32 -3.85
C MET A 49 -4.72 -19.51 -3.78
N VAL A 50 -4.10 -19.39 -2.60
CA VAL A 50 -2.63 -19.54 -2.45
C VAL A 50 -2.20 -20.99 -2.73
N LYS A 51 -2.96 -22.00 -2.30
CA LYS A 51 -2.69 -23.41 -2.63
C LYS A 51 -2.78 -23.66 -4.14
N ASN A 52 -3.72 -23.02 -4.83
CA ASN A 52 -3.83 -23.12 -6.27
C ASN A 52 -2.65 -22.43 -6.99
N LEU A 53 -2.23 -21.25 -6.54
CA LEU A 53 -1.00 -20.60 -7.02
C LEU A 53 0.23 -21.48 -6.83
N ASN A 54 0.40 -22.06 -5.63
CA ASN A 54 1.51 -22.95 -5.31
C ASN A 54 1.60 -24.13 -6.30
N ARG A 55 0.45 -24.77 -6.60
CA ARG A 55 0.35 -25.83 -7.60
C ARG A 55 0.63 -25.32 -9.02
N THR A 56 0.06 -24.19 -9.41
CA THR A 56 0.17 -23.64 -10.77
C THR A 56 1.60 -23.22 -11.10
N LEU A 57 2.32 -22.65 -10.13
CA LEU A 57 3.70 -22.22 -10.27
C LEU A 57 4.71 -23.38 -10.09
N GLY A 58 4.25 -24.59 -9.75
CA GLY A 58 5.13 -25.71 -9.43
C GLY A 58 6.02 -25.45 -8.20
N ALA A 59 5.53 -24.62 -7.28
CA ALA A 59 6.17 -24.32 -6.01
C ALA A 59 5.91 -25.46 -5.00
N SER A 60 6.67 -25.48 -3.92
CA SER A 60 6.62 -26.51 -2.87
C SER A 60 6.34 -25.90 -1.50
N ALA A 61 5.68 -24.75 -1.46
CA ALA A 61 5.38 -24.04 -0.23
C ALA A 61 4.40 -24.83 0.64
N LYS A 62 4.60 -24.75 1.96
CA LYS A 62 3.62 -25.21 2.95
C LYS A 62 2.65 -24.07 3.25
N VAL A 63 1.35 -24.29 3.09
CA VAL A 63 0.32 -23.25 3.31
C VAL A 63 -0.63 -23.67 4.41
N GLU A 64 -0.73 -22.87 5.47
CA GLU A 64 -1.64 -23.06 6.61
C GLU A 64 -2.42 -21.76 6.88
N SER A 65 -3.62 -21.88 7.42
CA SER A 65 -4.47 -20.75 7.80
C SER A 65 -4.87 -20.83 9.27
N PHE A 66 -4.95 -19.67 9.93
CA PHE A 66 -5.26 -19.53 11.34
C PHE A 66 -6.21 -18.35 11.55
N LEU A 67 -7.15 -18.51 12.47
CA LEU A 67 -7.94 -17.36 12.92
C LEU A 67 -7.07 -16.41 13.73
N ALA A 68 -7.45 -15.13 13.76
CA ALA A 68 -6.71 -14.09 14.47
C ALA A 68 -6.50 -14.40 15.97
N ALA A 69 -7.41 -15.15 16.60
CA ALA A 69 -7.26 -15.60 17.99
C ALA A 69 -6.07 -16.54 18.21
N ASP A 70 -5.62 -17.25 17.16
CA ASP A 70 -4.49 -18.17 17.17
C ASP A 70 -3.21 -17.55 16.57
N ALA A 71 -3.17 -16.22 16.40
CA ALA A 71 -2.07 -15.52 15.74
C ALA A 71 -0.70 -15.77 16.41
N GLU A 72 -0.66 -15.92 17.74
CA GLU A 72 0.60 -16.23 18.46
C GLU A 72 1.18 -17.58 18.01
N LYS A 73 0.33 -18.60 17.90
CA LYS A 73 0.74 -19.92 17.38
C LYS A 73 1.11 -19.84 15.91
N ALA A 74 0.31 -19.12 15.12
CA ALA A 74 0.52 -19.00 13.68
C ALA A 74 1.88 -18.38 13.36
N LEU A 75 2.18 -17.25 14.01
CA LEU A 75 3.35 -16.42 13.75
C LEU A 75 4.62 -16.89 14.48
N ALA A 76 4.54 -17.91 15.33
CA ALA A 76 5.70 -18.45 16.05
C ALA A 76 6.85 -18.86 15.10
N GLY A 77 8.03 -18.27 15.28
CA GLY A 77 9.21 -18.49 14.43
C GLY A 77 9.07 -17.96 13.01
N ALA A 78 8.21 -16.97 12.76
CA ALA A 78 8.16 -16.30 11.45
C ALA A 78 9.44 -15.48 11.20
N ASP A 79 9.97 -15.54 9.98
CA ASP A 79 11.08 -14.70 9.55
C ASP A 79 10.56 -13.35 9.03
N TYR A 80 9.39 -13.38 8.39
CA TYR A 80 8.75 -12.23 7.76
C TYR A 80 7.26 -12.20 8.08
N VAL A 81 6.72 -11.01 8.28
CA VAL A 81 5.29 -10.81 8.51
C VAL A 81 4.80 -9.66 7.66
N VAL A 82 3.88 -9.93 6.74
CA VAL A 82 3.19 -8.91 5.95
C VAL A 82 1.87 -8.58 6.62
N ASN A 83 1.60 -7.28 6.82
CA ASN A 83 0.36 -6.81 7.40
C ASN A 83 -0.44 -5.98 6.38
N ALA A 84 -1.71 -6.36 6.17
CA ALA A 84 -2.64 -5.70 5.26
C ALA A 84 -4.04 -5.52 5.86
N VAL A 85 -4.17 -5.41 7.19
CA VAL A 85 -5.47 -5.26 7.85
C VAL A 85 -6.16 -3.93 7.53
N GLN A 86 -7.49 -3.96 7.48
CA GLN A 86 -8.35 -2.79 7.53
C GLN A 86 -9.28 -2.90 8.74
N VAL A 87 -8.85 -2.33 9.88
CA VAL A 87 -9.59 -2.44 11.13
C VAL A 87 -10.92 -1.68 11.03
N GLY A 88 -12.01 -2.42 11.22
CA GLY A 88 -13.38 -1.89 11.20
C GLY A 88 -14.06 -1.87 9.83
N GLY A 89 -13.34 -2.25 8.75
CA GLY A 89 -13.91 -2.42 7.41
C GLY A 89 -14.57 -1.18 6.79
N TYR A 90 -15.37 -1.43 5.76
CA TYR A 90 -16.16 -0.38 5.09
C TYR A 90 -17.34 0.06 5.96
N ASP A 91 -18.23 -0.87 6.28
CA ASP A 91 -19.39 -0.66 7.15
C ASP A 91 -19.09 -1.29 8.52
N PRO A 92 -19.04 -0.51 9.62
CA PRO A 92 -19.47 0.89 9.71
C PRO A 92 -18.33 1.92 9.56
N CYS A 93 -17.07 1.51 9.62
CA CYS A 93 -16.02 2.46 9.97
C CYS A 93 -15.66 3.44 8.85
N THR A 94 -15.50 2.97 7.62
CA THR A 94 -15.22 3.89 6.49
C THR A 94 -16.39 4.84 6.27
N ILE A 95 -17.63 4.37 6.46
CA ILE A 95 -18.82 5.23 6.41
C ILE A 95 -18.74 6.31 7.50
N ILE A 96 -18.42 5.94 8.74
CA ILE A 96 -18.25 6.88 9.86
C ILE A 96 -17.13 7.89 9.58
N ASP A 97 -16.00 7.43 9.05
CA ASP A 97 -14.81 8.23 8.74
C ASP A 97 -15.13 9.37 7.74
N PHE A 98 -16.21 9.24 6.95
CA PHE A 98 -16.72 10.27 6.02
C PHE A 98 -17.97 11.01 6.52
N GLU A 99 -18.97 10.30 7.03
CA GLU A 99 -20.27 10.88 7.36
C GLU A 99 -20.23 11.75 8.62
N VAL A 100 -19.37 11.43 9.60
CA VAL A 100 -19.23 12.28 10.78
C VAL A 100 -18.60 13.63 10.42
N PRO A 101 -17.44 13.72 9.73
CA PRO A 101 -16.88 15.01 9.33
C PRO A 101 -17.80 15.82 8.41
N LYS A 102 -18.53 15.15 7.51
CA LYS A 102 -19.48 15.78 6.58
C LYS A 102 -20.59 16.55 7.31
N LYS A 103 -21.10 16.02 8.44
CA LYS A 103 -22.09 16.73 9.30
C LYS A 103 -21.60 18.07 9.84
N TYR A 104 -20.27 18.25 9.94
CA TYR A 104 -19.63 19.49 10.39
C TYR A 104 -19.04 20.32 9.25
N GLY A 105 -19.41 20.01 7.99
CA GLY A 105 -18.98 20.76 6.81
C GLY A 105 -17.57 20.44 6.32
N LEU A 106 -16.92 19.40 6.86
CA LEU A 106 -15.63 18.93 6.39
C LEU A 106 -15.83 17.85 5.31
N ARG A 107 -15.31 18.11 4.12
CA ARG A 107 -15.39 17.21 2.95
C ARG A 107 -14.02 16.58 2.70
N GLN A 108 -14.01 15.31 2.29
CA GLN A 108 -12.80 14.51 2.11
C GLN A 108 -12.90 13.75 0.78
N THR A 109 -11.77 13.27 0.27
CA THR A 109 -11.68 12.44 -0.94
C THR A 109 -11.41 10.99 -0.54
N ILE A 110 -10.38 10.74 0.25
CA ILE A 110 -9.88 9.41 0.60
C ILE A 110 -9.96 9.13 2.10
N ALA A 111 -9.53 10.06 2.94
CA ALA A 111 -9.60 9.99 4.41
C ALA A 111 -8.98 8.72 5.03
N ASP A 112 -8.04 8.06 4.34
CA ASP A 112 -7.36 6.86 4.86
C ASP A 112 -6.01 7.17 5.50
N THR A 113 -5.52 8.39 5.32
CA THR A 113 -4.16 8.80 5.70
C THR A 113 -4.14 9.99 6.64
N LEU A 114 -4.90 11.03 6.34
CA LEU A 114 -4.97 12.26 7.14
C LEU A 114 -6.41 12.78 7.23
N GLY A 115 -6.57 14.01 7.72
CA GLY A 115 -7.89 14.58 7.99
C GLY A 115 -8.56 13.88 9.17
N ILE A 116 -9.85 14.16 9.38
CA ILE A 116 -10.57 13.59 10.53
C ILE A 116 -10.80 12.08 10.33
N GLY A 117 -11.11 11.63 9.11
CA GLY A 117 -11.24 10.20 8.83
C GLY A 117 -9.91 9.45 9.01
N GLY A 118 -8.79 10.02 8.56
CA GLY A 118 -7.47 9.42 8.78
C GLY A 118 -7.08 9.36 10.26
N ILE A 119 -7.45 10.37 11.06
CA ILE A 119 -7.28 10.36 12.51
C ILE A 119 -8.13 9.25 13.15
N PHE A 120 -9.41 9.14 12.82
CA PHE A 120 -10.29 8.08 13.33
C PHE A 120 -9.74 6.69 13.00
N ARG A 121 -9.31 6.50 11.75
CA ARG A 121 -8.67 5.26 11.29
C ARG A 121 -7.38 4.95 12.04
N GLY A 122 -6.53 5.96 12.26
CA GLY A 122 -5.31 5.82 13.05
C GLY A 122 -5.58 5.38 14.49
N LEU A 123 -6.46 6.10 15.19
CA LEU A 123 -6.82 5.80 16.58
C LEU A 123 -7.41 4.40 16.76
N ARG A 124 -8.19 3.93 15.78
CA ARG A 124 -8.79 2.59 15.79
C ARG A 124 -7.78 1.48 15.46
N THR A 125 -6.81 1.75 14.59
CA THR A 125 -5.90 0.72 14.05
C THR A 125 -4.61 0.57 14.86
N ILE A 126 -4.07 1.66 15.42
CA ILE A 126 -2.81 1.62 16.21
C ILE A 126 -2.85 0.56 17.32
N PRO A 127 -3.89 0.48 18.18
CA PRO A 127 -3.91 -0.52 19.26
C PRO A 127 -3.80 -1.96 18.74
N VAL A 128 -4.51 -2.28 17.65
CA VAL A 128 -4.48 -3.61 17.01
C VAL A 128 -3.09 -3.92 16.45
N MET A 129 -2.44 -2.94 15.82
CA MET A 129 -1.07 -3.12 15.31
C MET A 129 -0.09 -3.38 16.45
N LEU A 130 -0.23 -2.69 17.59
CA LEU A 130 0.60 -2.90 18.77
C LEU A 130 0.33 -4.26 19.43
N ASP A 131 -0.90 -4.76 19.42
CA ASP A 131 -1.22 -6.11 19.89
C ASP A 131 -0.51 -7.19 19.06
N TYR A 132 -0.53 -7.09 17.74
CA TYR A 132 0.24 -7.99 16.88
C TYR A 132 1.75 -7.83 17.10
N CYS A 133 2.25 -6.62 17.31
CA CYS A 133 3.68 -6.44 17.62
C CYS A 133 4.07 -7.13 18.93
N ARG A 134 3.24 -7.07 19.98
CA ARG A 134 3.48 -7.80 21.24
C ARG A 134 3.49 -9.32 21.05
N ILE A 135 2.68 -9.82 20.11
CA ILE A 135 2.74 -11.23 19.70
C ILE A 135 4.09 -11.52 19.04
N LEU A 136 4.53 -10.68 18.09
CA LEU A 136 5.81 -10.87 17.40
C LEU A 136 6.99 -10.82 18.36
N GLU A 137 7.03 -9.87 19.31
CA GLU A 137 8.10 -9.78 20.32
C GLU A 137 8.28 -11.08 21.13
N LYS A 138 7.20 -11.86 21.32
CA LYS A 138 7.25 -13.14 22.03
C LYS A 138 7.51 -14.32 21.10
N ALA A 139 6.77 -14.38 19.99
CA ALA A 139 6.67 -15.56 19.15
C ALA A 139 7.70 -15.56 18.02
N ALA A 140 8.14 -14.39 17.56
CA ALA A 140 9.05 -14.21 16.44
C ALA A 140 9.82 -12.87 16.56
N PRO A 141 10.69 -12.72 17.58
CA PRO A 141 11.34 -11.45 17.90
C PRO A 141 12.24 -10.92 16.78
N ASP A 142 12.76 -11.82 15.95
CA ASP A 142 13.60 -11.49 14.81
C ASP A 142 12.79 -11.25 13.53
N ALA A 143 11.46 -11.35 13.53
CA ALA A 143 10.68 -11.15 12.31
C ALA A 143 10.83 -9.73 11.74
N LEU A 144 10.87 -9.61 10.41
CA LEU A 144 10.68 -8.33 9.73
C LEU A 144 9.19 -8.11 9.44
N LEU A 145 8.60 -7.08 10.05
CA LEU A 145 7.23 -6.65 9.79
C LEU A 145 7.15 -5.67 8.61
N ILE A 146 6.43 -6.06 7.57
CA ILE A 146 6.15 -5.25 6.39
C ILE A 146 4.70 -4.75 6.50
N ASN A 147 4.54 -3.46 6.79
CA ASN A 147 3.22 -2.84 6.91
C ASN A 147 2.73 -2.28 5.58
N TYR A 148 1.55 -2.69 5.13
CA TYR A 148 0.79 -2.09 4.02
C TYR A 148 -0.47 -1.36 4.48
N SER A 149 -0.84 -1.47 5.76
CA SER A 149 -2.05 -0.82 6.28
C SER A 149 -1.87 0.69 6.39
N ASN A 150 -2.92 1.41 5.99
CA ASN A 150 -3.08 2.85 6.22
C ASN A 150 -3.80 3.15 7.54
N PRO A 151 -3.50 4.28 8.21
CA PRO A 151 -2.60 5.36 7.79
C PRO A 151 -1.11 5.07 7.98
N MET A 152 -0.37 4.81 6.89
CA MET A 152 0.97 4.23 6.92
C MET A 152 1.94 4.94 7.87
N ALA A 153 2.07 6.26 7.74
CA ALA A 153 3.03 7.03 8.53
C ALA A 153 2.70 6.99 10.03
N MET A 154 1.41 7.04 10.40
CA MET A 154 0.98 6.95 11.79
C MET A 154 1.17 5.53 12.34
N LEU A 155 0.80 4.50 11.57
CA LEU A 155 0.91 3.11 12.01
C LEU A 155 2.37 2.67 12.14
N THR A 156 3.18 2.87 11.10
CA THR A 156 4.61 2.54 11.13
C THR A 156 5.34 3.38 12.17
N GLY A 157 4.99 4.66 12.32
CA GLY A 157 5.54 5.51 13.37
C GLY A 157 5.19 5.04 14.79
N ALA A 158 3.97 4.56 15.02
CA ALA A 158 3.55 4.00 16.30
C ALA A 158 4.27 2.68 16.61
N ILE A 159 4.43 1.81 15.62
CA ILE A 159 5.18 0.55 15.75
C ILE A 159 6.63 0.84 16.14
N LEU A 160 7.35 1.61 15.31
CA LEU A 160 8.78 1.86 15.50
C LEU A 160 9.13 2.65 16.77
N LYS A 161 8.18 3.41 17.32
CA LYS A 161 8.35 4.13 18.60
C LYS A 161 7.84 3.34 19.81
N GLY A 162 6.88 2.46 19.60
CA GLY A 162 6.13 1.79 20.67
C GLY A 162 6.60 0.38 20.97
N THR A 163 7.40 -0.23 20.09
CA THR A 163 7.80 -1.65 20.18
C THR A 163 9.24 -1.86 19.71
N GLY A 164 9.81 -3.03 20.02
CA GLY A 164 11.12 -3.45 19.52
C GLY A 164 11.09 -4.15 18.16
N VAL A 165 9.92 -4.24 17.52
CA VAL A 165 9.74 -4.98 16.27
C VAL A 165 10.48 -4.29 15.12
N ARG A 166 11.26 -5.06 14.35
CA ARG A 166 11.87 -4.59 13.11
C ARG A 166 10.76 -4.39 12.07
N ALA A 167 10.52 -3.16 11.65
CA ALA A 167 9.41 -2.87 10.74
C ALA A 167 9.77 -1.88 9.64
N VAL A 168 9.08 -2.01 8.49
CA VAL A 168 9.09 -1.05 7.40
C VAL A 168 7.68 -0.89 6.83
N GLY A 169 7.28 0.34 6.53
CA GLY A 169 6.00 0.62 5.87
C GLY A 169 6.15 0.77 4.36
N LEU A 170 5.32 0.10 3.57
CA LEU A 170 5.39 0.11 2.11
C LEU A 170 4.13 0.69 1.48
N CYS A 171 4.31 1.56 0.49
CA CYS A 171 3.22 2.09 -0.32
C CYS A 171 3.61 2.06 -1.80
N HIS A 172 2.64 1.72 -2.65
CA HIS A 172 2.83 1.57 -4.10
C HIS A 172 3.00 2.92 -4.82
N SER A 173 2.71 4.07 -4.22
CA SER A 173 2.90 5.34 -4.93
C SER A 173 4.34 5.66 -5.25
N VAL A 174 5.31 5.19 -4.45
CA VAL A 174 6.73 5.48 -4.72
C VAL A 174 7.25 4.70 -5.92
N GLN A 175 6.88 3.42 -6.04
CA GLN A 175 7.35 2.55 -7.13
C GLN A 175 6.72 2.93 -8.47
N SER A 176 5.46 3.41 -8.45
CA SER A 176 4.72 3.77 -9.65
C SER A 176 4.90 5.23 -10.07
N CYS A 177 5.47 6.10 -9.20
CA CYS A 177 5.51 7.55 -9.41
C CYS A 177 6.11 7.96 -10.76
N ALA A 178 7.38 7.60 -11.03
CA ALA A 178 8.08 8.02 -12.24
C ALA A 178 7.50 7.37 -13.52
N PRO A 179 7.27 6.04 -13.58
CA PRO A 179 6.66 5.43 -14.77
C PRO A 179 5.28 5.97 -15.10
N CYS A 180 4.40 6.15 -14.10
CA CYS A 180 3.05 6.69 -14.34
C CYS A 180 3.09 8.15 -14.80
N LEU A 181 3.92 9.00 -14.18
CA LEU A 181 4.10 10.39 -14.61
C LEU A 181 4.61 10.47 -16.05
N CYS A 182 5.61 9.66 -16.40
CA CYS A 182 6.13 9.61 -17.76
C CYS A 182 5.05 9.12 -18.75
N ALA A 183 4.31 8.06 -18.41
CA ALA A 183 3.21 7.57 -19.23
C ALA A 183 2.14 8.64 -19.48
N GLU A 184 1.75 9.36 -18.44
CA GLU A 184 0.70 10.38 -18.50
C GLU A 184 1.08 11.56 -19.41
N LEU A 185 2.38 11.88 -19.46
CA LEU A 185 2.95 12.94 -20.27
C LEU A 185 3.52 12.45 -21.61
N ASP A 186 3.23 11.22 -22.04
CA ASP A 186 3.77 10.59 -23.25
C ASP A 186 5.31 10.65 -23.37
N LEU A 187 5.99 10.44 -22.24
CA LEU A 187 7.44 10.33 -22.12
C LEU A 187 7.87 8.86 -22.02
N PRO A 188 9.11 8.52 -22.42
CA PRO A 188 9.63 7.17 -22.28
C PRO A 188 9.64 6.70 -20.82
N GLN A 189 9.31 5.42 -20.61
CA GLN A 189 9.26 4.78 -19.28
C GLN A 189 10.44 3.83 -19.03
N ASP A 190 11.25 3.57 -20.05
CA ASP A 190 12.41 2.69 -19.97
C ASP A 190 13.64 3.41 -19.39
N ARG A 191 14.48 2.66 -18.66
CA ARG A 191 15.78 3.13 -18.16
C ARG A 191 15.70 4.40 -17.30
N LEU A 192 14.56 4.58 -16.63
CA LEU A 192 14.35 5.64 -15.66
C LEU A 192 15.21 5.40 -14.41
N ARG A 193 15.80 6.47 -13.89
CA ARG A 193 16.40 6.54 -12.56
C ARG A 193 15.77 7.72 -11.84
N TRP A 194 15.30 7.49 -10.63
CA TRP A 194 14.65 8.53 -9.85
C TRP A 194 14.95 8.43 -8.37
N LYS A 195 14.74 9.55 -7.68
CA LYS A 195 14.88 9.66 -6.23
C LYS A 195 13.63 10.30 -5.67
N VAL A 196 13.04 9.66 -4.65
CA VAL A 196 11.89 10.17 -3.93
C VAL A 196 12.25 10.31 -2.46
N ALA A 197 11.83 11.39 -1.82
CA ALA A 197 11.89 11.53 -0.37
C ALA A 197 10.70 12.32 0.18
N GLY A 198 10.26 11.99 1.39
CA GLY A 198 9.14 12.64 2.06
C GLY A 198 8.48 11.68 3.05
N ILE A 199 7.19 11.88 3.30
CA ILE A 199 6.36 10.98 4.12
C ILE A 199 5.40 10.18 3.23
N ASN A 200 4.80 9.10 3.75
CA ASN A 200 3.78 8.35 3.01
C ASN A 200 2.70 9.27 2.42
N HIS A 201 2.35 9.07 1.15
CA HIS A 201 1.40 9.90 0.38
C HIS A 201 1.77 11.39 0.24
N GLN A 202 2.96 11.80 0.66
CA GLN A 202 3.54 13.12 0.41
C GLN A 202 5.06 12.98 0.20
N GLY A 203 5.44 12.01 -0.63
CA GLY A 203 6.79 11.85 -1.14
C GLY A 203 6.99 12.77 -2.33
N TRP A 204 8.15 13.41 -2.42
CA TRP A 204 8.51 14.30 -3.52
C TRP A 204 9.49 13.59 -4.41
N LEU A 205 9.19 13.52 -5.71
CA LEU A 205 10.13 13.13 -6.75
C LEU A 205 11.18 14.24 -6.84
N LEU A 206 12.38 13.99 -6.31
CA LEU A 206 13.46 14.98 -6.23
C LEU A 206 14.31 14.99 -7.50
N GLU A 207 14.51 13.81 -8.07
CA GLU A 207 15.34 13.59 -9.26
C GLU A 207 14.62 12.59 -10.16
N ILE A 208 14.63 12.83 -11.47
CA ILE A 208 14.16 11.89 -12.48
C ILE A 208 14.99 12.06 -13.74
N SER A 209 15.60 10.98 -14.21
CA SER A 209 16.46 10.98 -15.38
C SER A 209 16.27 9.72 -16.22
N ARG A 210 16.61 9.81 -17.51
CA ARG A 210 16.71 8.66 -18.42
C ARG A 210 18.06 8.71 -19.11
N ASP A 211 18.82 7.63 -19.04
CA ASP A 211 20.18 7.55 -19.59
C ASP A 211 21.10 8.71 -19.11
N GLY A 212 20.85 9.25 -17.92
CA GLY A 212 21.59 10.39 -17.34
C GLY A 212 21.05 11.78 -17.72
N GLU A 213 20.06 11.89 -18.60
CA GLU A 213 19.42 13.15 -18.97
C GLU A 213 18.27 13.49 -18.00
N ASP A 214 18.28 14.69 -17.43
CA ASP A 214 17.22 15.17 -16.53
C ASP A 214 15.90 15.38 -17.30
N LEU A 215 14.84 14.70 -16.84
CA LEU A 215 13.52 14.78 -17.46
C LEU A 215 12.66 15.92 -16.89
N TYR A 216 13.03 16.53 -15.77
CA TYR A 216 12.20 17.54 -15.12
C TYR A 216 11.84 18.75 -16.01
N PRO A 217 12.75 19.32 -16.81
CA PRO A 217 12.43 20.42 -17.70
C PRO A 217 11.29 20.09 -18.67
N GLU A 218 11.34 18.90 -19.28
CA GLU A 218 10.32 18.45 -20.23
C GLU A 218 9.01 18.08 -19.52
N ILE A 219 9.09 17.42 -18.37
CA ILE A 219 7.92 17.13 -17.51
C ILE A 219 7.18 18.43 -17.17
N LYS A 220 7.90 19.44 -16.69
CA LYS A 220 7.30 20.74 -16.32
C LYS A 220 6.71 21.48 -17.51
N ARG A 221 7.33 21.36 -18.70
CA ARG A 221 6.80 21.93 -19.93
C ARG A 221 5.50 21.24 -20.33
N ARG A 222 5.49 19.90 -20.39
CA ARG A 222 4.32 19.11 -20.79
C ARG A 222 3.16 19.24 -19.81
N ALA A 223 3.40 19.22 -18.51
CA ALA A 223 2.36 19.38 -17.48
C ALA A 223 1.57 20.71 -17.57
N GLN A 224 2.04 21.69 -18.37
CA GLN A 224 1.35 22.96 -18.62
C GLN A 224 0.63 23.00 -19.98
N LEU A 225 0.79 21.99 -20.83
CA LEU A 225 0.13 21.94 -22.14
C LEU A 225 -1.35 21.57 -21.98
N PRO A 226 -2.25 22.13 -22.81
CA PRO A 226 -3.68 21.83 -22.75
C PRO A 226 -4.02 20.33 -22.86
N GLU A 227 -3.19 19.52 -23.51
CA GLU A 227 -3.44 18.08 -23.66
C GLU A 227 -3.16 17.27 -22.37
N TYR A 228 -2.39 17.83 -21.43
CA TYR A 228 -1.93 17.13 -20.23
C TYR A 228 -2.45 17.76 -18.94
N VAL A 229 -2.64 19.08 -18.90
CA VAL A 229 -2.88 19.85 -17.67
C VAL A 229 -4.05 19.32 -16.83
N ASP A 230 -5.07 18.75 -17.48
CA ASP A 230 -6.27 18.22 -16.82
C ASP A 230 -6.15 16.77 -16.35
N LYS A 231 -5.06 16.05 -16.71
CA LYS A 231 -4.85 14.64 -16.33
C LYS A 231 -4.53 14.47 -14.85
N ASP A 232 -3.80 15.41 -14.24
CA ASP A 232 -3.42 15.37 -12.82
C ASP A 232 -3.33 16.76 -12.18
N THR A 233 -4.45 17.47 -12.22
CA THR A 233 -4.53 18.90 -11.93
C THR A 233 -3.96 19.31 -10.57
N VAL A 234 -4.17 18.52 -9.50
CA VAL A 234 -3.70 18.86 -8.15
C VAL A 234 -2.18 18.68 -8.08
N ARG A 235 -1.65 17.53 -8.53
CA ARG A 235 -0.20 17.30 -8.47
C ARG A 235 0.57 18.21 -9.41
N PHE A 236 0.03 18.53 -10.58
CA PHE A 236 0.65 19.51 -11.49
C PHE A 236 0.64 20.92 -10.91
N GLU A 237 -0.44 21.35 -10.25
CA GLU A 237 -0.45 22.63 -9.54
C GLU A 237 0.55 22.64 -8.38
N VAL A 238 0.66 21.56 -7.60
CA VAL A 238 1.67 21.42 -6.55
C VAL A 238 3.08 21.50 -7.13
N MET A 239 3.38 20.76 -8.20
CA MET A 239 4.67 20.80 -8.87
C MET A 239 5.00 22.19 -9.42
N ARG A 240 4.02 22.88 -9.98
CA ARG A 240 4.19 24.25 -10.50
C ARG A 240 4.55 25.24 -9.38
N ARG A 241 4.05 25.02 -8.16
CA ARG A 241 4.30 25.91 -7.01
C ARG A 241 5.58 25.59 -6.25
N PHE A 242 5.86 24.31 -6.06
CA PHE A 242 6.94 23.84 -5.19
C PHE A 242 8.15 23.30 -5.96
N GLY A 243 8.03 23.13 -7.27
CA GLY A 243 9.10 22.72 -8.17
C GLY A 243 9.28 21.21 -8.35
N TYR A 244 8.59 20.39 -7.55
CA TYR A 244 8.73 18.93 -7.57
C TYR A 244 7.37 18.22 -7.60
N TYR A 245 7.33 17.07 -8.25
CA TYR A 245 6.11 16.26 -8.37
C TYR A 245 5.92 15.42 -7.10
N VAL A 246 4.68 15.21 -6.68
CA VAL A 246 4.36 14.40 -5.50
C VAL A 246 3.93 13.00 -5.91
N THR A 247 4.31 11.99 -5.12
CA THR A 247 4.18 10.58 -5.52
C THR A 247 2.74 10.10 -5.59
N GLU A 248 1.87 10.61 -4.71
CA GLU A 248 0.52 10.10 -4.56
C GLU A 248 -0.52 10.95 -5.27
N SER A 249 -1.49 10.27 -5.85
CA SER A 249 -2.57 10.79 -6.69
C SER A 249 -3.22 12.11 -6.25
N SER A 250 -3.79 12.84 -7.22
CA SER A 250 -4.47 14.13 -7.03
C SER A 250 -5.48 14.10 -5.89
N GLU A 251 -6.27 13.02 -5.78
CA GLU A 251 -7.26 12.84 -4.71
C GLU A 251 -6.65 12.83 -3.30
N HIS A 252 -5.53 12.15 -3.06
CA HIS A 252 -4.87 12.15 -1.75
C HIS A 252 -4.16 13.49 -1.51
N SER A 253 -3.47 14.00 -2.53
CA SER A 253 -2.74 15.27 -2.46
C SER A 253 -3.67 16.45 -2.12
N ALA A 254 -4.93 16.40 -2.56
CA ALA A 254 -5.93 17.41 -2.24
C ALA A 254 -6.27 17.48 -0.73
N GLU A 255 -6.11 16.38 0.01
CA GLU A 255 -6.35 16.37 1.46
C GLU A 255 -5.16 16.98 2.23
N TYR A 256 -3.93 16.81 1.72
CA TYR A 256 -2.71 17.29 2.37
C TYR A 256 -2.57 18.81 2.38
N MET A 257 -3.21 19.50 1.45
CA MET A 257 -3.10 20.94 1.34
C MET A 257 -4.46 21.60 1.54
N PRO A 258 -4.63 22.48 2.56
CA PRO A 258 -5.91 23.10 2.87
C PRO A 258 -6.43 24.05 1.77
N TRP A 259 -5.64 24.23 0.71
CA TRP A 259 -5.97 25.10 -0.42
C TRP A 259 -7.06 24.52 -1.33
N PHE A 260 -7.06 23.21 -1.58
CA PHE A 260 -7.86 22.58 -2.62
C PHE A 260 -9.31 22.33 -2.20
N ILE A 261 -9.51 21.91 -0.94
CA ILE A 261 -10.84 21.60 -0.39
C ILE A 261 -11.16 22.63 0.70
N LYS A 262 -11.81 23.74 0.33
CA LYS A 262 -12.22 24.77 1.30
C LYS A 262 -13.66 25.23 1.11
N ALA A 263 -14.38 25.37 2.22
CA ALA A 263 -15.79 25.75 2.24
C ALA A 263 -16.06 27.12 1.59
N ARG A 264 -15.11 28.06 1.71
CA ARG A 264 -15.24 29.42 1.17
C ARG A 264 -14.91 29.55 -0.32
N ALA A 265 -14.44 28.48 -0.96
CA ALA A 265 -14.10 28.46 -2.39
C ALA A 265 -14.50 27.11 -3.00
N PRO A 266 -15.81 26.78 -3.03
CA PRO A 266 -16.28 25.49 -3.52
C PRO A 266 -15.99 25.26 -5.00
N GLU A 267 -15.79 26.32 -5.79
CA GLU A 267 -15.45 26.26 -7.21
C GLU A 267 -14.12 25.56 -7.50
N LEU A 268 -13.21 25.49 -6.52
CA LEU A 268 -11.94 24.79 -6.67
C LEU A 268 -12.10 23.28 -6.84
N ILE A 269 -13.18 22.70 -6.31
CA ILE A 269 -13.50 21.28 -6.52
C ILE A 269 -13.68 21.00 -8.01
N GLY A 270 -14.45 21.85 -8.71
CA GLY A 270 -14.64 21.73 -10.16
C GLY A 270 -13.37 22.04 -10.93
N ARG A 271 -12.68 23.13 -10.57
CA ARG A 271 -11.45 23.57 -11.26
C ARG A 271 -10.33 22.52 -11.25
N PHE A 272 -10.20 21.76 -10.16
CA PHE A 272 -9.15 20.76 -9.98
C PHE A 272 -9.69 19.32 -10.03
N HIS A 273 -10.89 19.12 -10.59
CA HIS A 273 -11.51 17.80 -10.76
C HIS A 273 -11.46 16.91 -9.48
N ILE A 274 -11.64 17.51 -8.30
CA ILE A 274 -11.39 16.84 -7.02
C ILE A 274 -12.53 15.84 -6.74
N PRO A 275 -12.24 14.52 -6.66
CA PRO A 275 -13.28 13.52 -6.49
C PRO A 275 -13.62 13.37 -4.99
N LEU A 276 -14.53 14.19 -4.49
CA LEU A 276 -15.05 14.03 -3.14
C LEU A 276 -15.74 12.66 -2.97
N ASP A 277 -15.64 12.09 -1.77
CA ASP A 277 -16.21 10.77 -1.42
C ASP A 277 -15.69 9.61 -2.30
N GLU A 278 -14.47 9.74 -2.83
CA GLU A 278 -13.87 8.74 -3.71
C GLU A 278 -13.64 7.38 -3.04
N TYR A 279 -13.11 7.36 -1.82
CA TYR A 279 -12.81 6.09 -1.16
C TYR A 279 -14.05 5.24 -0.84
N PRO A 280 -15.17 5.79 -0.33
CA PRO A 280 -16.43 5.06 -0.22
C PRO A 280 -16.91 4.46 -1.55
N ARG A 281 -16.78 5.19 -2.66
CA ARG A 281 -17.13 4.66 -3.99
C ARG A 281 -16.24 3.48 -4.37
N ARG A 282 -14.92 3.61 -4.19
CA ARG A 282 -13.97 2.51 -4.42
C ARG A 282 -14.28 1.28 -3.58
N CYS A 283 -14.64 1.45 -2.30
CA CYS A 283 -15.03 0.33 -1.45
C CYS A 283 -16.26 -0.40 -1.98
N LEU A 284 -17.31 0.32 -2.37
CA LEU A 284 -18.53 -0.28 -2.93
C LEU A 284 -18.26 -1.01 -4.25
N GLU A 285 -17.45 -0.41 -5.13
CA GLU A 285 -17.03 -1.06 -6.38
C GLU A 285 -16.21 -2.32 -6.13
N GLN A 286 -15.26 -2.29 -5.18
CA GLN A 286 -14.46 -3.46 -4.81
C GLN A 286 -15.33 -4.59 -4.24
N ILE A 287 -16.28 -4.28 -3.36
CA ILE A 287 -17.21 -5.27 -2.80
C ILE A 287 -18.04 -5.92 -3.92
N LYS A 288 -18.54 -5.12 -4.87
CA LYS A 288 -19.30 -5.62 -6.02
C LYS A 288 -18.45 -6.48 -6.94
N ASN A 289 -17.24 -6.03 -7.26
CA ASN A 289 -16.31 -6.73 -8.15
C ASN A 289 -15.83 -8.05 -7.52
N TRP A 290 -15.62 -8.08 -6.20
CA TRP A 290 -15.25 -9.28 -5.47
C TRP A 290 -16.27 -10.41 -5.67
N ALA A 291 -17.57 -10.11 -5.64
CA ALA A 291 -18.60 -11.11 -5.87
C ALA A 291 -18.48 -11.81 -7.24
N GLY A 292 -18.01 -11.08 -8.27
CA GLY A 292 -17.72 -11.66 -9.59
C GLY A 292 -16.37 -12.39 -9.65
N MET A 293 -15.32 -11.81 -9.08
CA MET A 293 -13.95 -12.34 -9.15
C MET A 293 -13.73 -13.57 -8.27
N ARG A 294 -14.45 -13.68 -7.15
CA ARG A 294 -14.28 -14.77 -6.18
C ARG A 294 -14.34 -16.13 -6.86
N GLY A 295 -15.32 -16.34 -7.74
CA GLY A 295 -15.52 -17.59 -8.46
C GLY A 295 -14.29 -18.04 -9.26
N GLU A 296 -13.56 -17.11 -9.88
CA GLU A 296 -12.35 -17.42 -10.63
C GLU A 296 -11.17 -17.71 -9.68
N LEU A 297 -10.98 -16.86 -8.66
CA LEU A 297 -9.86 -16.91 -7.73
C LEU A 297 -9.86 -18.16 -6.82
N VAL A 298 -11.05 -18.66 -6.49
CA VAL A 298 -11.19 -19.87 -5.65
C VAL A 298 -11.52 -21.12 -6.46
N SER A 299 -11.56 -21.02 -7.79
CA SER A 299 -11.76 -22.19 -8.65
C SER A 299 -10.51 -23.09 -8.67
N ASP A 300 -10.70 -24.33 -9.10
CA ASP A 300 -9.58 -25.27 -9.35
C ASP A 300 -8.82 -25.00 -10.65
N ARG A 301 -9.20 -23.97 -11.43
CA ARG A 301 -8.51 -23.64 -12.68
C ARG A 301 -7.12 -23.07 -12.38
N PRO A 302 -6.10 -23.36 -13.20
CA PRO A 302 -4.78 -22.76 -13.02
C PRO A 302 -4.85 -21.23 -12.95
N LEU A 303 -4.22 -20.65 -11.93
CA LEU A 303 -4.13 -19.20 -11.76
C LEU A 303 -2.82 -18.71 -12.33
N ASN A 304 -2.88 -17.99 -13.45
CA ASN A 304 -1.71 -17.33 -14.01
C ASN A 304 -1.22 -16.22 -13.06
N HIS A 305 0.08 -16.22 -12.81
CA HIS A 305 0.73 -15.19 -12.01
C HIS A 305 2.09 -14.85 -12.59
N ALA A 306 2.31 -13.56 -12.85
CA ALA A 306 3.61 -13.00 -13.13
C ALA A 306 4.00 -12.16 -11.93
N ARG A 307 5.29 -12.15 -11.59
CA ARG A 307 5.79 -11.35 -10.48
C ARG A 307 5.42 -9.88 -10.70
N THR A 308 4.70 -9.32 -9.75
CA THR A 308 4.28 -7.93 -9.77
C THR A 308 5.42 -7.02 -9.29
N HIS A 309 5.10 -5.75 -9.09
CA HIS A 309 6.03 -4.75 -8.55
C HIS A 309 5.93 -4.60 -7.03
N GLU A 310 5.21 -5.49 -6.32
CA GLU A 310 5.12 -5.43 -4.87
C GLU A 310 6.46 -5.67 -4.20
N TYR A 311 7.00 -4.62 -3.56
CA TYR A 311 8.32 -4.62 -2.92
C TYR A 311 8.52 -5.73 -1.88
N ALA A 312 7.46 -6.21 -1.22
CA ALA A 312 7.60 -7.26 -0.21
C ALA A 312 8.37 -8.49 -0.72
N SER A 313 8.03 -9.01 -1.91
CA SER A 313 8.72 -10.19 -2.45
C SER A 313 10.20 -9.94 -2.73
N TYR A 314 10.56 -8.75 -3.21
CA TYR A 314 11.93 -8.35 -3.51
C TYR A 314 12.74 -8.14 -2.23
N ILE A 315 12.14 -7.60 -1.18
CA ILE A 315 12.76 -7.45 0.13
C ILE A 315 13.06 -8.82 0.75
N LEU A 316 12.08 -9.74 0.72
CA LEU A 316 12.24 -11.10 1.22
C LEU A 316 13.32 -11.86 0.44
N GLU A 317 13.28 -11.80 -0.90
CA GLU A 317 14.30 -12.43 -1.75
C GLU A 317 15.70 -11.88 -1.48
N ALA A 318 15.84 -10.57 -1.33
CA ALA A 318 17.12 -9.94 -0.98
C ALA A 318 17.64 -10.41 0.38
N ALA A 319 16.75 -10.59 1.36
CA ALA A 319 17.10 -11.09 2.68
C ALA A 319 17.54 -12.57 2.65
N GLU A 320 16.90 -13.43 1.85
CA GLU A 320 17.28 -14.84 1.71
C GLU A 320 18.55 -15.06 0.87
N THR A 321 18.75 -14.24 -0.16
CA THR A 321 19.85 -14.43 -1.14
C THR A 321 21.10 -13.60 -0.81
N GLY A 322 20.96 -12.56 0.01
CA GLY A 322 22.02 -11.57 0.25
C GLY A 322 22.29 -10.64 -0.95
N VAL A 323 21.48 -10.71 -2.02
CA VAL A 323 21.61 -9.82 -3.18
C VAL A 323 20.89 -8.50 -2.88
N PRO A 324 21.59 -7.36 -2.85
CA PRO A 324 20.97 -6.08 -2.46
C PRO A 324 19.85 -5.63 -3.42
N PHE A 325 18.78 -5.10 -2.83
CA PHE A 325 17.66 -4.48 -3.53
C PHE A 325 17.40 -3.07 -2.98
N THR A 326 17.09 -2.11 -3.85
CA THR A 326 16.78 -0.73 -3.47
C THR A 326 15.28 -0.46 -3.60
N PHE A 327 14.67 0.13 -2.57
CA PHE A 327 13.26 0.44 -2.54
C PHE A 327 12.96 1.69 -1.70
N GLY A 328 11.77 2.26 -1.88
CA GLY A 328 11.23 3.31 -1.00
C GLY A 328 10.46 2.70 0.16
N GLY A 329 10.88 3.00 1.40
CA GLY A 329 10.24 2.51 2.61
C GLY A 329 10.01 3.61 3.64
N ASN A 330 8.95 3.46 4.45
CA ASN A 330 8.66 4.33 5.57
C ASN A 330 9.40 3.80 6.81
N VAL A 331 10.28 4.63 7.36
CA VAL A 331 11.11 4.36 8.55
C VAL A 331 11.16 5.61 9.43
N LEU A 332 11.70 5.50 10.65
CA LEU A 332 11.97 6.67 11.48
C LEU A 332 13.04 7.54 10.84
N ASN A 333 12.78 8.86 10.78
CA ASN A 333 13.79 9.80 10.32
C ASN A 333 14.86 9.99 11.40
N THR A 334 16.06 9.46 11.16
CA THR A 334 17.25 9.61 12.00
C THR A 334 18.28 10.57 11.40
N GLY A 335 17.81 11.50 10.55
CA GLY A 335 18.66 12.38 9.73
C GLY A 335 18.71 11.99 8.25
N LEU A 336 17.76 11.16 7.80
CA LEU A 336 17.60 10.75 6.39
C LEU A 336 17.02 11.89 5.53
N ILE A 337 16.21 12.76 6.14
CA ILE A 337 15.69 14.00 5.56
C ILE A 337 16.09 15.12 6.54
N HIS A 338 16.83 16.11 6.03
CA HIS A 338 17.42 17.22 6.81
C HIS A 338 16.46 18.38 7.07
#